data_AF-A0A6I8TRL3-F1
#
_entry.id   AF-A0A6I8TRL3-F1
#
_cell.length_a   1.000
_cell.length_b   1.000
_cell.length_c   1.000
_cell.angle_alpha   90.00
_cell.angle_beta   90.00
_cell.angle_gamma   90.00
#
_symmetry.space_group_name_H-M   'P 1'
#
loop_
_entity.id
_entity.type
_entity.pdbx_description
1 polymer ?
#
loop_
_entity_poly.entity_id
_entity_poly.type
_entity_poly.pdbx_seq_one_letter_code
_entity_poly.pdbx_strand_id
1 'polypeptide(L)'
;MALRGWRLFGLAGTILVYIGGILFLSFVSLQSPQQKRNHARGYGEFETLRNRDLGLLGKKPPLQWCTELRYMDSPLPSPKAYKLLQTFPGHFVKKFQQIHSFRKDEPFQNPQQQQQQPQRHNDVSSKRAPKRSATAADFHSSSSQWPNSNSNKFDTNKIATSDRIVNDGHQKSSNGRELTALVSFPGSGNTWLRYLLQQSTGILTGSVYKDYGLLKSGFPAENVANSSVLVVKTHEWGPQAWAPYGKAILLVRDPEKAILAEFNRQSGGHVGFASPDRYRRTKGRYWTQFVKNKLWAWEQTNLSWAKNFTGDVKLVFYDDLVENVEGTLRSILKFLNFPVNDELLACALMRKEGIYRRKKRILQFDPYSPAMHAAIDEKRSEVYAALGRFRSH
;
A
#
# COMPACT_ATOMS: atom_id res chain seq x y z
N MET A 1 -28.48 -76.78 -0.93
CA MET A 1 -28.39 -75.30 -0.94
C MET A 1 -27.28 -74.86 0.01
N ALA A 2 -26.11 -74.43 -0.47
CA ALA A 2 -24.96 -74.15 0.43
C ALA A 2 -24.21 -72.81 0.16
N LEU A 3 -24.25 -72.27 -1.07
CA LEU A 3 -23.36 -71.18 -1.48
C LEU A 3 -23.88 -69.74 -1.24
N ARG A 4 -25.08 -69.56 -0.65
CA ARG A 4 -25.60 -68.21 -0.30
C ARG A 4 -25.19 -67.72 1.09
N GLY A 5 -24.82 -68.59 2.02
CA GLY A 5 -24.50 -68.20 3.41
C GLY A 5 -23.22 -67.37 3.51
N TRP A 6 -22.12 -67.82 2.91
CA TRP A 6 -20.79 -67.22 3.10
C TRP A 6 -20.69 -65.74 2.68
N ARG A 7 -21.48 -65.29 1.69
CA ARG A 7 -21.49 -63.88 1.28
C ARG A 7 -22.09 -62.94 2.34
N LEU A 8 -23.03 -63.41 3.15
CA LEU A 8 -23.60 -62.62 4.25
C LEU A 8 -22.61 -62.54 5.43
N PHE A 9 -21.98 -63.65 5.79
CA PHE A 9 -20.97 -63.67 6.86
C PHE A 9 -19.73 -62.80 6.53
N GLY A 10 -19.27 -62.81 5.27
CA GLY A 10 -18.18 -61.93 4.83
C GLY A 10 -18.52 -60.43 4.97
N LEU A 11 -19.75 -60.04 4.62
CA LEU A 11 -20.23 -58.66 4.72
C LEU A 11 -20.46 -58.21 6.17
N ALA A 12 -20.98 -59.11 7.03
CA ALA A 12 -21.08 -58.85 8.46
C ALA A 12 -19.69 -58.69 9.12
N GLY A 13 -18.73 -59.53 8.74
CA GLY A 13 -17.35 -59.47 9.24
C GLY A 13 -16.64 -58.15 8.90
N THR A 14 -16.74 -57.68 7.65
CA THR A 14 -16.11 -56.40 7.27
C THR A 14 -16.77 -55.19 7.94
N ILE A 15 -18.10 -55.21 8.13
CA ILE A 15 -18.81 -54.17 8.88
C ILE A 15 -18.36 -54.14 10.35
N LEU A 16 -18.22 -55.31 11.01
CA LEU A 16 -17.74 -55.40 12.39
C LEU A 16 -16.31 -54.89 12.55
N VAL A 17 -15.40 -55.24 11.61
CA VAL A 17 -14.02 -54.71 11.61
C VAL A 17 -14.00 -53.20 11.40
N TYR A 18 -14.83 -52.65 10.52
CA TYR A 18 -14.91 -51.22 10.26
C TYR A 18 -15.45 -50.42 11.47
N ILE A 19 -16.55 -50.89 12.09
CA ILE A 19 -17.12 -50.28 13.30
C ILE A 19 -16.12 -50.40 14.47
N GLY A 20 -15.48 -51.56 14.65
CA GLY A 20 -14.42 -51.75 15.64
C GLY A 20 -13.24 -50.80 15.45
N GLY A 21 -12.81 -50.57 14.21
CA GLY A 21 -11.76 -49.61 13.87
C GLY A 21 -12.13 -48.16 14.22
N ILE A 22 -13.36 -47.73 13.92
CA ILE A 22 -13.86 -46.39 14.26
C ILE A 22 -13.96 -46.21 15.78
N LEU A 23 -14.49 -47.21 16.49
CA LEU A 23 -14.57 -47.17 17.96
C LEU A 23 -13.18 -47.17 18.59
N PHE A 24 -12.23 -47.94 18.07
CA PHE A 24 -10.84 -47.96 18.56
C PHE A 24 -10.13 -46.61 18.34
N LEU A 25 -10.24 -46.01 17.14
CA LEU A 25 -9.68 -44.67 16.87
C LEU A 25 -10.33 -43.58 17.74
N SER A 26 -11.63 -43.71 18.03
CA SER A 26 -12.34 -42.82 18.96
C SER A 26 -11.84 -43.00 20.40
N PHE A 27 -11.60 -44.25 20.83
CA PHE A 27 -11.10 -44.58 22.17
C PHE A 27 -9.64 -44.12 22.38
N VAL A 28 -8.76 -44.30 21.38
CA VAL A 28 -7.39 -43.76 21.39
C VAL A 28 -7.38 -42.23 21.43
N SER A 29 -8.36 -41.58 20.78
CA SER A 29 -8.54 -40.12 20.88
C SER A 29 -9.04 -39.66 22.26
N LEU A 30 -9.81 -40.50 22.97
CA LEU A 30 -10.33 -40.23 24.32
C LEU A 30 -9.33 -40.57 25.44
N GLN A 31 -8.42 -41.53 25.24
CA GLN A 31 -7.41 -41.92 26.23
C GLN A 31 -6.13 -41.06 26.22
N SER A 32 -6.04 -40.05 25.36
CA SER A 32 -4.93 -39.08 25.38
C SER A 32 -4.96 -38.24 26.66
N PRO A 33 -4.03 -38.40 27.63
CA PRO A 33 -4.18 -37.79 28.95
C PRO A 33 -3.94 -36.28 28.92
N GLN A 34 -4.82 -35.49 29.54
CA GLN A 34 -4.55 -34.09 29.87
C GLN A 34 -3.53 -33.97 31.02
N GLN A 35 -2.28 -34.36 30.81
CA GLN A 35 -1.20 -34.01 31.72
C GLN A 35 -0.77 -32.56 31.53
N LYS A 36 -1.19 -31.71 32.47
CA LYS A 36 -0.55 -30.41 32.71
C LYS A 36 0.95 -30.62 32.93
N ARG A 37 1.80 -30.05 32.07
CA ARG A 37 3.25 -30.02 32.28
C ARG A 37 3.75 -28.58 32.28
N ASN A 38 3.80 -27.98 33.47
CA ASN A 38 4.40 -26.67 33.69
C ASN A 38 5.94 -26.78 33.67
N HIS A 39 6.59 -25.68 33.25
CA HIS A 39 8.04 -25.50 33.15
C HIS A 39 8.76 -26.40 32.10
N ALA A 40 9.87 -25.96 31.49
CA ALA A 40 10.56 -24.67 31.66
C ALA A 40 10.25 -23.68 30.52
N ARG A 41 9.96 -22.41 30.87
CA ARG A 41 9.66 -21.33 29.92
C ARG A 41 10.59 -20.14 30.16
N GLY A 42 11.89 -20.37 29.97
CA GLY A 42 12.93 -19.37 30.18
C GLY A 42 13.02 -18.34 29.04
N TYR A 43 13.35 -17.10 29.40
CA TYR A 43 13.77 -16.01 28.49
C TYR A 43 12.86 -15.74 27.27
N GLY A 44 11.70 -15.13 27.52
CA GLY A 44 10.90 -14.51 26.45
C GLY A 44 9.53 -13.95 26.84
N GLU A 45 8.93 -14.37 27.95
CA GLU A 45 7.55 -13.99 28.31
C GLU A 45 7.43 -12.79 29.27
N PHE A 46 8.52 -12.38 29.93
CA PHE A 46 8.43 -11.36 30.99
C PHE A 46 7.97 -9.97 30.48
N GLU A 47 8.30 -9.60 29.25
CA GLU A 47 7.81 -8.36 28.63
C GLU A 47 6.33 -8.42 28.23
N THR A 48 5.76 -9.61 27.99
CA THR A 48 4.36 -9.74 27.54
C THR A 48 3.37 -9.87 28.70
N LEU A 49 3.79 -10.38 29.86
CA LEU A 49 2.93 -10.47 31.06
C LEU A 49 2.74 -9.12 31.77
N ARG A 50 3.77 -8.27 31.83
CA ARG A 50 3.64 -6.91 32.43
C ARG A 50 2.62 -6.01 31.71
N ASN A 51 2.18 -6.40 30.50
CA ASN A 51 1.12 -5.75 29.72
C ASN A 51 -0.27 -6.42 29.85
N ARG A 52 -0.43 -7.40 30.76
CA ARG A 52 -1.70 -8.12 31.02
C ARG A 52 -2.24 -7.94 32.43
N ASP A 53 -1.36 -7.89 33.44
CA ASP A 53 -1.77 -7.86 34.84
C ASP A 53 -2.13 -6.44 35.36
N LEU A 54 -2.10 -5.44 34.47
CA LEU A 54 -2.74 -4.15 34.67
C LEU A 54 -3.89 -4.02 33.65
N GLY A 55 -5.13 -3.84 34.12
CA GLY A 55 -6.37 -3.85 33.33
C GLY A 55 -6.55 -2.74 32.28
N LEU A 56 -5.47 -2.03 31.92
CA LEU A 56 -5.45 -1.07 30.83
C LEU A 56 -5.48 -1.83 29.50
N LEU A 57 -6.69 -2.01 28.96
CA LEU A 57 -6.90 -2.38 27.56
C LEU A 57 -6.16 -1.38 26.66
N GLY A 58 -4.97 -1.76 26.18
CA GLY A 58 -4.09 -1.00 25.29
C GLY A 58 -4.64 -0.82 23.87
N LYS A 59 -5.92 -0.42 23.75
CA LYS A 59 -6.48 0.13 22.53
C LYS A 59 -5.63 1.34 22.16
N LYS A 60 -4.93 1.28 21.02
CA LYS A 60 -4.29 2.47 20.44
C LYS A 60 -5.33 3.60 20.38
N PRO A 61 -4.97 4.85 20.70
CA PRO A 61 -5.90 5.96 20.58
C PRO A 61 -6.45 6.02 19.15
N PRO A 62 -7.74 6.38 18.97
CA PRO A 62 -8.34 6.48 17.65
C PRO A 62 -7.60 7.52 16.82
N LEU A 63 -7.62 7.36 15.49
CA LEU A 63 -6.99 8.33 14.60
C LEU A 63 -7.65 9.70 14.75
N GLN A 64 -6.86 10.67 15.18
CA GLN A 64 -7.25 12.07 15.19
C GLN A 64 -7.07 12.65 13.78
N TRP A 65 -8.20 12.78 13.09
CA TRP A 65 -8.27 13.38 11.77
C TRP A 65 -8.20 14.92 11.86
N CYS A 66 -7.61 15.55 10.84
CA CYS A 66 -7.54 17.00 10.72
C CYS A 66 -8.87 17.66 10.37
N THR A 67 -9.79 16.88 9.77
CA THR A 67 -11.19 17.27 9.53
C THR A 67 -12.07 16.01 9.53
N GLU A 68 -13.39 16.20 9.47
CA GLU A 68 -14.35 15.11 9.36
C GLU A 68 -14.27 14.44 7.98
N LEU A 69 -14.16 13.11 7.93
CA LEU A 69 -13.99 12.38 6.68
C LEU A 69 -15.33 12.15 5.97
N ARG A 70 -15.40 12.51 4.68
CA ARG A 70 -16.59 12.35 3.83
C ARG A 70 -16.27 11.67 2.49
N TYR A 71 -17.31 11.25 1.77
CA TYR A 71 -17.19 10.89 0.35
C TYR A 71 -17.08 12.16 -0.51
N MET A 72 -16.55 12.04 -1.73
CA MET A 72 -16.45 13.12 -2.71
C MET A 72 -17.78 13.84 -2.90
N ASP A 73 -18.82 13.04 -3.16
CA ASP A 73 -20.17 13.50 -3.55
C ASP A 73 -21.05 13.86 -2.35
N SER A 74 -20.54 13.70 -1.12
CA SER A 74 -21.21 14.24 0.07
C SER A 74 -21.17 15.78 0.04
N PRO A 75 -22.24 16.49 0.45
CA PRO A 75 -22.22 17.94 0.58
C PRO A 75 -21.00 18.44 1.37
N LEU A 76 -20.50 19.63 1.04
CA LEU A 76 -19.49 20.29 1.86
C LEU A 76 -20.04 20.49 3.28
N PRO A 77 -19.27 20.16 4.33
CA PRO A 77 -19.68 20.49 5.69
C PRO A 77 -19.91 21.99 5.79
N SER A 78 -21.09 22.40 6.28
CA SER A 78 -21.29 23.79 6.67
C SER A 78 -20.25 24.15 7.73
N PRO A 79 -19.74 25.40 7.74
CA PRO A 79 -18.87 25.85 8.83
C PRO A 79 -19.61 25.63 10.14
N LYS A 80 -19.10 24.70 10.97
CA LYS A 80 -19.68 24.41 12.28
C LYS A 80 -19.46 25.64 13.16
N ALA A 81 -20.41 26.57 13.11
CA ALA A 81 -20.43 27.77 13.92
C ALA A 81 -20.16 27.34 15.36
N TYR A 82 -19.01 27.77 15.88
CA TYR A 82 -18.54 27.34 17.19
C TYR A 82 -19.61 27.76 18.20
N LYS A 83 -20.37 26.79 18.74
CA LYS A 83 -21.24 27.08 19.87
C LYS A 83 -20.33 27.59 20.97
N LEU A 84 -20.42 28.88 21.25
CA LEU A 84 -19.72 29.51 22.35
C LEU A 84 -20.06 28.67 23.58
N LEU A 85 -19.06 28.01 24.16
CA LEU A 85 -19.26 27.24 25.38
C LEU A 85 -19.81 28.23 26.41
N GLN A 86 -21.05 28.00 26.86
CA GLN A 86 -21.65 28.82 27.90
C GLN A 86 -20.83 28.60 29.17
N THR A 87 -19.91 29.52 29.41
CA THR A 87 -19.20 29.63 30.68
C THR A 87 -20.22 29.78 31.79
N PHE A 88 -19.97 29.12 32.93
CA PHE A 88 -20.85 29.18 34.09
C PHE A 88 -21.22 30.63 34.45
N PRO A 89 -22.47 30.89 34.92
CA PRO A 89 -22.92 32.24 35.25
C PRO A 89 -21.95 32.92 36.24
N GLY A 90 -21.35 34.04 35.82
CA GLY A 90 -20.42 34.83 36.63
C GLY A 90 -19.09 35.18 35.94
N HIS A 91 -18.62 34.40 34.97
CA HIS A 91 -17.31 34.66 34.35
C HIS A 91 -17.38 35.61 33.15
N PHE A 92 -17.12 36.91 33.38
CA PHE A 92 -16.94 37.89 32.30
C PHE A 92 -15.61 37.63 31.55
N VAL A 93 -15.69 37.53 30.22
CA VAL A 93 -14.54 37.63 29.32
C VAL A 93 -14.72 38.88 28.47
N LYS A 94 -13.73 39.79 28.46
CA LYS A 94 -13.79 41.01 27.63
C LYS A 94 -13.81 40.64 26.14
N LYS A 95 -14.62 41.36 25.35
CA LYS A 95 -14.74 41.17 23.90
C LYS A 95 -13.35 41.14 23.22
N PHE A 96 -13.02 40.03 22.57
CA PHE A 96 -12.15 40.09 21.40
C PHE A 96 -13.01 40.50 20.20
N GLN A 97 -12.76 41.67 19.62
CA GLN A 97 -13.45 42.10 18.40
C GLN A 97 -12.86 41.35 17.20
N GLN A 98 -13.72 40.75 16.38
CA GLN A 98 -13.33 40.21 15.08
C GLN A 98 -12.86 41.37 14.18
N ILE A 99 -11.60 41.31 13.72
CA ILE A 99 -11.16 42.09 12.56
C ILE A 99 -11.46 41.25 11.31
N HIS A 100 -12.71 41.31 10.84
CA HIS A 100 -13.02 40.94 9.46
C HIS A 100 -12.93 42.18 8.59
N SER A 101 -11.82 42.34 7.88
CA SER A 101 -11.66 43.36 6.85
C SER A 101 -11.57 42.71 5.47
N PHE A 102 -12.72 42.22 4.97
CA PHE A 102 -12.91 42.15 3.52
C PHE A 102 -12.84 43.58 2.98
N ARG A 103 -12.01 43.81 1.95
CA ARG A 103 -12.07 45.03 1.14
C ARG A 103 -11.93 44.65 -0.32
N LYS A 104 -12.72 45.30 -1.16
CA LYS A 104 -12.73 45.15 -2.61
C LYS A 104 -12.93 46.53 -3.26
N ASP A 105 -12.78 46.54 -4.57
CA ASP A 105 -13.18 47.61 -5.51
C ASP A 105 -12.30 48.89 -5.49
N GLU A 106 -11.22 48.86 -6.30
CA GLU A 106 -11.02 49.65 -7.55
C GLU A 106 -11.19 51.22 -7.52
N PRO A 107 -10.80 51.99 -8.57
CA PRO A 107 -9.40 52.40 -8.80
C PRO A 107 -9.22 53.92 -9.12
N PHE A 108 -7.99 54.48 -9.06
CA PHE A 108 -7.38 55.33 -10.13
C PHE A 108 -5.98 55.93 -9.83
N GLN A 109 -5.16 55.97 -10.89
CA GLN A 109 -4.11 56.95 -11.27
C GLN A 109 -2.84 57.26 -10.43
N ASN A 110 -1.87 57.82 -11.17
CA ASN A 110 -0.44 58.02 -10.89
C ASN A 110 -0.16 59.46 -10.37
N PRO A 111 0.98 59.75 -9.69
CA PRO A 111 2.11 60.33 -10.44
C PRO A 111 3.55 59.98 -9.96
N GLN A 112 4.36 59.50 -10.92
CA GLN A 112 5.72 59.93 -11.30
C GLN A 112 6.84 60.35 -10.29
N GLN A 113 8.04 59.82 -10.61
CA GLN A 113 9.41 60.43 -10.53
C GLN A 113 10.16 60.59 -9.19
N GLN A 114 11.18 59.73 -8.96
CA GLN A 114 12.65 60.01 -9.07
C GLN A 114 13.42 58.70 -8.78
N GLN A 115 14.34 58.19 -9.61
CA GLN A 115 15.79 58.53 -9.73
C GLN A 115 16.58 58.29 -8.41
N GLN A 116 17.73 57.57 -8.36
CA GLN A 116 18.81 57.37 -9.35
C GLN A 116 19.50 55.97 -9.29
N GLN A 117 20.34 55.67 -10.31
CA GLN A 117 21.38 54.60 -10.34
C GLN A 117 22.80 55.22 -10.32
N PRO A 118 23.86 54.44 -10.04
CA PRO A 118 24.80 53.99 -11.10
C PRO A 118 24.82 52.44 -11.25
N GLN A 119 25.09 51.76 -12.38
CA GLN A 119 26.04 51.91 -13.51
C GLN A 119 27.53 51.74 -13.12
N ARG A 120 28.42 51.06 -13.86
CA ARG A 120 28.43 50.24 -15.12
C ARG A 120 29.63 49.24 -15.02
N HIS A 121 30.11 48.40 -15.96
CA HIS A 121 29.98 48.11 -17.41
C HIS A 121 30.00 46.55 -17.58
N ASN A 122 29.34 45.91 -18.55
CA ASN A 122 29.72 45.58 -19.94
C ASN A 122 30.92 44.63 -20.18
N ASP A 123 30.63 43.69 -21.10
CA ASP A 123 31.45 43.02 -22.13
C ASP A 123 31.92 41.57 -21.88
N VAL A 124 32.00 40.65 -22.86
CA VAL A 124 31.41 40.37 -24.19
C VAL A 124 32.23 39.18 -24.75
N SER A 125 31.63 38.34 -25.60
CA SER A 125 32.28 37.42 -26.56
C SER A 125 32.76 36.00 -26.17
N SER A 126 32.23 35.04 -26.95
CA SER A 126 33.02 34.13 -27.83
C SER A 126 33.64 32.81 -27.32
N LYS A 127 32.94 31.71 -27.68
CA LYS A 127 33.48 30.39 -28.14
C LYS A 127 34.21 29.58 -27.03
N ARG A 128 34.53 28.29 -27.17
CA ARG A 128 34.57 27.36 -28.33
C ARG A 128 34.34 25.91 -27.85
N ALA A 129 33.75 25.04 -28.67
CA ALA A 129 33.74 23.59 -28.41
C ALA A 129 34.96 22.90 -29.04
N PRO A 130 35.38 21.73 -28.51
CA PRO A 130 36.03 20.67 -29.29
C PRO A 130 35.04 19.55 -29.65
N LYS A 131 35.40 18.75 -30.66
CA LYS A 131 34.62 17.58 -31.16
C LYS A 131 35.44 16.29 -30.99
N ARG A 132 34.73 15.16 -30.86
CA ARG A 132 35.12 13.79 -31.26
C ARG A 132 36.42 13.20 -30.72
N SER A 133 36.29 12.03 -30.10
CA SER A 133 36.81 10.79 -30.69
C SER A 133 35.94 9.61 -30.24
N ALA A 134 35.87 8.55 -31.05
CA ALA A 134 35.15 7.32 -30.71
C ALA A 134 36.09 6.12 -30.90
N THR A 135 35.96 5.12 -30.03
CA THR A 135 36.59 3.80 -30.17
C THR A 135 35.59 2.77 -29.67
N ALA A 136 35.18 1.85 -30.56
CA ALA A 136 34.48 0.63 -30.14
C ALA A 136 35.51 -0.39 -29.63
N ALA A 137 35.07 -1.25 -28.72
CA ALA A 137 35.79 -2.46 -28.32
C ALA A 137 34.74 -3.51 -27.93
N ASP A 138 34.53 -4.49 -28.80
CA ASP A 138 33.62 -5.61 -28.53
C ASP A 138 34.20 -6.52 -27.44
N PHE A 139 33.36 -7.02 -26.55
CA PHE A 139 33.71 -8.17 -25.73
C PHE A 139 32.49 -9.08 -25.52
N HIS A 140 32.57 -10.29 -26.06
CA HIS A 140 31.59 -11.34 -25.79
C HIS A 140 31.71 -11.82 -24.33
N SER A 141 30.57 -12.01 -23.67
CA SER A 141 30.45 -12.94 -22.55
C SER A 141 29.18 -13.77 -22.73
N SER A 142 29.33 -15.09 -22.67
CA SER A 142 28.30 -16.09 -22.98
C SER A 142 27.12 -16.07 -22.01
N SER A 143 25.93 -16.35 -22.55
CA SER A 143 24.70 -16.51 -21.78
C SER A 143 24.63 -17.88 -21.08
N SER A 144 24.20 -17.90 -19.82
CA SER A 144 23.91 -19.13 -19.06
C SER A 144 22.42 -19.28 -18.82
N GLN A 145 21.67 -19.65 -19.86
CA GLN A 145 20.23 -19.92 -19.74
C GLN A 145 19.98 -21.18 -18.90
N TRP A 146 19.04 -21.10 -17.96
CA TRP A 146 18.48 -22.25 -17.26
C TRP A 146 17.03 -22.48 -17.73
N PRO A 147 16.55 -23.74 -17.80
CA PRO A 147 15.45 -24.12 -18.68
C PRO A 147 14.09 -23.58 -18.21
N ASN A 148 13.35 -23.05 -19.18
CA ASN A 148 11.94 -22.70 -19.04
C ASN A 148 11.08 -23.93 -19.38
N SER A 149 10.02 -24.22 -18.63
CA SER A 149 9.21 -25.43 -18.86
C SER A 149 7.73 -25.25 -18.53
N ASN A 150 6.91 -25.93 -19.33
CA ASN A 150 5.48 -26.15 -19.19
C ASN A 150 4.58 -24.92 -19.35
N SER A 151 4.49 -24.52 -20.62
CA SER A 151 3.22 -24.20 -21.29
C SER A 151 1.99 -24.90 -20.68
N ASN A 152 0.88 -24.16 -20.57
CA ASN A 152 -0.46 -24.73 -20.69
C ASN A 152 -1.12 -24.15 -21.96
N LYS A 153 -1.68 -25.05 -22.78
CA LYS A 153 -2.22 -24.74 -24.10
C LYS A 153 -3.70 -24.38 -23.97
N PHE A 154 -4.12 -23.28 -24.59
CA PHE A 154 -5.54 -22.97 -24.81
C PHE A 154 -5.78 -22.87 -26.31
N ASP A 155 -6.65 -23.73 -26.84
CA ASP A 155 -6.88 -23.84 -28.27
C ASP A 155 -7.80 -22.72 -28.77
N THR A 156 -7.26 -21.88 -29.66
CA THR A 156 -8.02 -20.87 -30.41
C THR A 156 -8.65 -21.49 -31.65
N ASN A 157 -9.98 -21.62 -31.70
CA ASN A 157 -10.76 -21.45 -32.94
C ASN A 157 -12.28 -21.54 -32.72
N LYS A 158 -12.97 -20.39 -32.82
CA LYS A 158 -14.25 -20.27 -33.55
C LYS A 158 -14.57 -18.80 -33.79
N ILE A 159 -14.46 -18.39 -35.06
CA ILE A 159 -14.86 -17.06 -35.53
C ILE A 159 -16.36 -17.08 -35.78
N ALA A 160 -17.07 -16.06 -35.28
CA ALA A 160 -18.41 -15.71 -35.71
C ALA A 160 -18.51 -14.18 -35.71
N THR A 161 -18.67 -13.57 -36.88
CA THR A 161 -18.66 -12.12 -37.09
C THR A 161 -20.01 -11.49 -36.79
N SER A 162 -20.03 -10.42 -36.00
CA SER A 162 -21.13 -9.45 -35.98
C SER A 162 -20.64 -8.10 -35.46
N ASP A 163 -20.79 -7.05 -36.25
CA ASP A 163 -20.43 -5.69 -35.85
C ASP A 163 -21.40 -5.14 -34.80
N ARG A 164 -20.88 -4.74 -33.63
CA ARG A 164 -21.49 -3.67 -32.81
C ARG A 164 -20.54 -3.15 -31.73
N ILE A 165 -20.32 -1.84 -31.80
CA ILE A 165 -20.04 -0.90 -30.70
C ILE A 165 -18.78 -1.21 -29.87
N VAL A 166 -17.71 -0.46 -30.15
CA VAL A 166 -16.63 -0.24 -29.19
C VAL A 166 -17.20 0.58 -28.02
N ASN A 167 -17.63 -0.10 -26.96
CA ASN A 167 -17.88 0.55 -25.68
C ASN A 167 -16.53 0.88 -25.03
N ASP A 168 -16.08 2.12 -25.21
CA ASP A 168 -14.97 2.70 -24.44
C ASP A 168 -15.40 2.83 -22.96
N GLY A 169 -15.21 1.75 -22.21
CA GLY A 169 -15.85 1.46 -20.93
C GLY A 169 -15.37 2.28 -19.73
N HIS A 170 -14.79 3.45 -19.95
CA HIS A 170 -14.42 4.38 -18.87
C HIS A 170 -15.68 4.89 -18.15
N GLN A 171 -16.01 4.28 -17.00
CA GLN A 171 -17.09 4.73 -16.12
C GLN A 171 -16.77 6.10 -15.51
N LYS A 172 -17.03 7.16 -16.28
CA LYS A 172 -17.10 8.52 -15.75
C LYS A 172 -18.29 8.61 -14.79
N SER A 173 -18.01 9.12 -13.59
CA SER A 173 -19.05 9.49 -12.61
C SER A 173 -20.05 10.46 -13.25
N SER A 174 -21.25 10.61 -12.67
CA SER A 174 -22.16 11.73 -12.97
C SER A 174 -21.47 13.10 -12.84
N ASN A 175 -20.40 13.17 -12.02
CA ASN A 175 -19.57 14.34 -11.80
C ASN A 175 -18.35 14.42 -12.77
N GLY A 176 -18.38 13.67 -13.88
CA GLY A 176 -17.32 13.64 -14.91
C GLY A 176 -15.98 13.01 -14.50
N ARG A 177 -15.79 12.73 -13.21
CA ARG A 177 -14.52 12.26 -12.63
C ARG A 177 -14.26 10.78 -12.90
N GLU A 178 -13.07 10.51 -13.43
CA GLU A 178 -12.51 9.16 -13.64
C GLU A 178 -12.07 8.52 -12.33
N LEU A 179 -12.27 7.20 -12.22
CA LEU A 179 -11.79 6.43 -11.08
C LEU A 179 -10.26 6.35 -11.09
N THR A 180 -9.64 6.61 -9.93
CA THR A 180 -8.17 6.55 -9.77
C THR A 180 -7.75 5.40 -8.87
N ALA A 181 -6.89 4.52 -9.38
CA ALA A 181 -6.25 3.47 -8.59
C ALA A 181 -5.15 4.05 -7.69
N LEU A 182 -5.03 3.54 -6.47
CA LEU A 182 -3.79 3.57 -5.70
C LEU A 182 -3.24 2.15 -5.69
N VAL A 183 -2.27 1.89 -6.56
CA VAL A 183 -1.67 0.58 -6.76
C VAL A 183 -0.27 0.52 -6.17
N SER A 184 0.04 -0.60 -5.52
CA SER A 184 1.42 -1.04 -5.34
C SER A 184 1.48 -2.48 -4.85
N PHE A 185 2.69 -3.06 -4.90
CA PHE A 185 3.01 -4.29 -4.20
C PHE A 185 2.71 -4.20 -2.67
N PRO A 186 2.22 -5.27 -2.02
CA PRO A 186 2.01 -5.31 -0.57
C PRO A 186 3.26 -4.94 0.24
N GLY A 187 3.13 -4.10 1.27
CA GLY A 187 4.29 -3.62 2.05
C GLY A 187 4.99 -2.37 1.49
N SER A 188 4.58 -1.85 0.32
CA SER A 188 5.09 -0.59 -0.26
C SER A 188 4.60 0.70 0.41
N GLY A 189 3.73 0.62 1.44
CA GLY A 189 3.32 1.78 2.25
C GLY A 189 1.87 2.27 2.04
N ASN A 190 1.05 1.60 1.23
CA ASN A 190 -0.35 1.95 0.91
C ASN A 190 -1.15 2.60 2.04
N THR A 191 -1.22 1.94 3.21
CA THR A 191 -2.01 2.39 4.36
C THR A 191 -1.55 3.74 4.91
N TRP A 192 -0.26 4.07 4.75
CA TRP A 192 0.30 5.35 5.14
C TRP A 192 -0.03 6.45 4.10
N LEU A 193 0.12 6.16 2.80
CA LEU A 193 -0.28 7.15 1.77
C LEU A 193 -1.79 7.42 1.78
N ARG A 194 -2.63 6.39 1.96
CA ARG A 194 -4.08 6.57 2.19
C ARG A 194 -4.40 7.43 3.41
N TYR A 195 -3.68 7.21 4.51
CA TYR A 195 -3.80 8.02 5.72
C TYR A 195 -3.43 9.49 5.48
N LEU A 196 -2.30 9.74 4.82
CA LEU A 196 -1.85 11.10 4.48
C LEU A 196 -2.85 11.81 3.55
N LEU A 197 -3.38 11.12 2.52
CA LEU A 197 -4.39 11.66 1.61
C LEU A 197 -5.71 11.97 2.33
N GLN A 198 -6.18 11.09 3.24
CA GLN A 198 -7.34 11.38 4.07
C GLN A 198 -7.09 12.59 5.00
N GLN A 199 -5.91 12.71 5.60
CA GLN A 199 -5.55 13.85 6.45
C GLN A 199 -5.50 15.17 5.68
N SER A 200 -4.95 15.20 4.47
CA SER A 200 -4.74 16.43 3.69
C SER A 200 -5.94 16.86 2.83
N THR A 201 -7.02 16.06 2.77
CA THR A 201 -8.20 16.35 1.93
C THR A 201 -9.54 16.26 2.65
N GLY A 202 -9.64 15.50 3.76
CA GLY A 202 -10.93 15.15 4.36
C GLY A 202 -11.75 14.15 3.53
N ILE A 203 -11.21 13.62 2.43
CA ILE A 203 -11.93 12.67 1.56
C ILE A 203 -11.49 11.24 1.83
N LEU A 204 -12.46 10.34 1.92
CA LEU A 204 -12.25 8.91 2.09
C LEU A 204 -11.45 8.29 0.93
N THR A 205 -10.58 7.32 1.26
CA THR A 205 -9.92 6.45 0.27
C THR A 205 -10.50 5.04 0.35
N GLY A 206 -10.87 4.48 -0.80
CA GLY A 206 -11.48 3.17 -0.91
C GLY A 206 -10.48 2.03 -1.04
N SER A 207 -10.99 0.81 -1.19
CA SER A 207 -10.21 -0.36 -1.59
C SER A 207 -11.10 -1.45 -2.20
N VAL A 208 -10.52 -2.21 -3.13
CA VAL A 208 -11.12 -3.46 -3.63
C VAL A 208 -11.20 -4.57 -2.56
N TYR A 209 -10.54 -4.38 -1.41
CA TYR A 209 -10.54 -5.32 -0.28
C TYR A 209 -11.38 -4.82 0.89
N LYS A 210 -11.80 -5.76 1.74
CA LYS A 210 -12.54 -5.52 2.99
C LYS A 210 -11.71 -5.87 4.23
N ASP A 211 -10.67 -5.10 4.52
CA ASP A 211 -9.86 -5.34 5.72
C ASP A 211 -10.60 -4.83 6.98
N TYR A 212 -11.25 -5.76 7.70
CA TYR A 212 -11.99 -5.44 8.93
C TYR A 212 -11.12 -4.77 10.03
N GLY A 213 -9.80 -4.92 9.99
CA GLY A 213 -8.89 -4.22 10.89
C GLY A 213 -8.75 -2.75 10.51
N LEU A 214 -8.52 -2.45 9.23
CA LEU A 214 -8.47 -1.08 8.71
C LEU A 214 -9.83 -0.36 8.80
N LEU A 215 -10.92 -1.06 8.48
CA LEU A 215 -12.29 -0.56 8.60
C LEU A 215 -12.57 -0.05 10.03
N LYS A 216 -12.23 -0.86 11.04
CA LYS A 216 -12.40 -0.51 12.47
C LYS A 216 -11.39 0.49 13.03
N SER A 217 -10.35 0.87 12.29
CA SER A 217 -9.27 1.76 12.78
C SER A 217 -9.08 3.06 12.02
N GLY A 218 -9.80 3.29 10.91
CA GLY A 218 -9.82 4.59 10.23
C GLY A 218 -10.08 4.58 8.72
N PHE A 219 -10.43 3.45 8.12
CA PHE A 219 -10.75 3.35 6.69
C PHE A 219 -12.19 2.84 6.49
N PRO A 220 -13.22 3.65 6.82
CA PRO A 220 -14.61 3.18 6.76
C PRO A 220 -15.09 2.87 5.32
N ALA A 221 -14.34 3.32 4.31
CA ALA A 221 -14.56 3.01 2.89
C ALA A 221 -13.77 1.78 2.37
N GLU A 222 -13.29 0.89 3.24
CA GLU A 222 -12.92 -0.48 2.81
C GLU A 222 -14.11 -1.13 2.08
N ASN A 223 -13.84 -1.87 1.00
CA ASN A 223 -14.83 -2.42 0.05
C ASN A 223 -15.61 -1.35 -0.76
N VAL A 224 -15.17 -0.08 -0.79
CA VAL A 224 -15.67 0.92 -1.75
C VAL A 224 -14.66 1.05 -2.89
N ALA A 225 -15.14 0.83 -4.13
CA ALA A 225 -14.32 0.77 -5.34
C ALA A 225 -14.96 1.55 -6.51
N ASN A 226 -15.54 2.72 -6.23
CA ASN A 226 -16.16 3.62 -7.21
C ASN A 226 -15.75 5.08 -6.97
N SER A 227 -16.18 6.01 -7.83
CA SER A 227 -15.67 7.40 -7.84
C SER A 227 -16.10 8.27 -6.64
N SER A 228 -16.83 7.72 -5.67
CA SER A 228 -17.19 8.42 -4.42
C SER A 228 -16.00 8.61 -3.46
N VAL A 229 -14.89 7.91 -3.69
CA VAL A 229 -13.64 8.04 -2.94
C VAL A 229 -12.55 8.74 -3.75
N LEU A 230 -11.57 9.33 -3.07
CA LEU A 230 -10.45 10.05 -3.71
C LEU A 230 -9.58 9.14 -4.59
N VAL A 231 -9.30 7.94 -4.11
CA VAL A 231 -8.58 6.85 -4.78
C VAL A 231 -9.04 5.49 -4.24
N VAL A 232 -8.91 4.42 -5.02
CA VAL A 232 -9.20 3.04 -4.60
C VAL A 232 -7.91 2.23 -4.51
N LYS A 233 -7.60 1.68 -3.33
CA LYS A 233 -6.42 0.85 -3.12
C LYS A 233 -6.57 -0.56 -3.70
N THR A 234 -5.60 -1.00 -4.50
CA THR A 234 -5.48 -2.38 -5.05
C THR A 234 -4.04 -2.93 -4.97
N HIS A 235 -3.91 -4.26 -5.09
CA HIS A 235 -2.66 -4.99 -5.31
C HIS A 235 -2.70 -5.87 -6.58
N GLU A 236 -3.78 -5.84 -7.36
CA GLU A 236 -3.93 -6.61 -8.60
C GLU A 236 -3.26 -5.90 -9.79
N TRP A 237 -3.03 -6.64 -10.87
CA TRP A 237 -2.43 -6.14 -12.12
C TRP A 237 -2.97 -6.91 -13.34
N GLY A 238 -2.73 -6.40 -14.54
CA GLY A 238 -3.27 -6.94 -15.80
C GLY A 238 -4.65 -6.39 -16.19
N PRO A 239 -5.17 -6.73 -17.39
CA PRO A 239 -6.32 -6.06 -18.01
C PRO A 239 -7.58 -5.93 -17.15
N GLN A 240 -7.95 -6.98 -16.42
CA GLN A 240 -9.12 -6.99 -15.56
C GLN A 240 -8.98 -6.03 -14.36
N ALA A 241 -7.76 -5.84 -13.85
CA ALA A 241 -7.47 -4.92 -12.76
C ALA A 241 -7.39 -3.46 -13.20
N TRP A 242 -7.09 -3.21 -14.49
CA TRP A 242 -7.01 -1.88 -15.09
C TRP A 242 -8.36 -1.32 -15.50
N ALA A 243 -9.24 -2.16 -16.08
CA ALA A 243 -10.45 -1.74 -16.78
C ALA A 243 -11.37 -0.73 -16.04
N PRO A 244 -11.49 -0.73 -14.69
CA PRO A 244 -12.29 0.28 -13.98
C PRO A 244 -11.68 1.69 -13.91
N TYR A 245 -10.40 1.87 -14.27
CA TYR A 245 -9.61 3.05 -13.90
C TYR A 245 -9.15 3.87 -15.11
N GLY A 246 -9.35 5.19 -15.06
CA GLY A 246 -8.75 6.13 -16.02
C GLY A 246 -7.39 6.67 -15.58
N LYS A 247 -7.05 6.56 -14.29
CA LYS A 247 -5.78 7.04 -13.71
C LYS A 247 -5.23 6.08 -12.66
N ALA A 248 -3.93 6.10 -12.44
CA ALA A 248 -3.24 5.30 -11.43
C ALA A 248 -2.16 6.10 -10.68
N ILE A 249 -2.11 5.98 -9.36
CA ILE A 249 -0.94 6.31 -8.55
C ILE A 249 -0.20 5.01 -8.27
N LEU A 250 1.02 4.89 -8.78
CA LEU A 250 1.89 3.73 -8.56
C LEU A 250 2.91 4.04 -7.47
N LEU A 251 2.67 3.48 -6.27
CA LEU A 251 3.52 3.65 -5.08
C LEU A 251 4.65 2.60 -5.07
N VAL A 252 5.79 2.93 -5.63
CA VAL A 252 6.94 2.02 -5.72
C VAL A 252 7.79 2.12 -4.45
N ARG A 253 8.14 0.99 -3.86
CA ARG A 253 9.09 0.91 -2.74
C ARG A 253 10.16 -0.10 -3.08
N ASP A 254 11.38 0.13 -2.58
CA ASP A 254 12.48 -0.83 -2.63
C ASP A 254 12.00 -2.29 -2.34
N PRO A 255 12.35 -3.26 -3.21
CA PRO A 255 11.84 -4.63 -3.12
C PRO A 255 12.21 -5.32 -1.81
N GLU A 256 13.42 -5.15 -1.30
CA GLU A 256 13.88 -5.75 -0.04
C GLU A 256 13.04 -5.25 1.15
N LYS A 257 13.04 -3.91 1.36
CA LYS A 257 12.26 -3.22 2.40
C LYS A 257 10.76 -3.52 2.29
N ALA A 258 10.23 -3.79 1.09
CA ALA A 258 8.83 -4.15 0.85
C ALA A 258 8.49 -5.63 1.11
N ILE A 259 9.28 -6.57 0.58
CA ILE A 259 9.12 -8.02 0.78
C ILE A 259 9.23 -8.36 2.28
N LEU A 260 10.21 -7.77 2.98
CA LEU A 260 10.35 -7.93 4.43
C LEU A 260 9.14 -7.34 5.18
N ALA A 261 8.60 -6.20 4.74
CA ALA A 261 7.41 -5.58 5.35
C ALA A 261 6.13 -6.43 5.16
N GLU A 262 5.99 -7.11 4.02
CA GLU A 262 4.89 -8.03 3.73
C GLU A 262 5.03 -9.35 4.50
N PHE A 263 6.23 -9.93 4.61
CA PHE A 263 6.46 -11.13 5.42
C PHE A 263 6.11 -10.91 6.90
N ASN A 264 6.51 -9.74 7.42
CA ASN A 264 6.13 -9.30 8.76
C ASN A 264 4.61 -9.07 8.88
N ARG A 265 3.94 -8.55 7.83
CA ARG A 265 2.48 -8.40 7.81
C ARG A 265 1.74 -9.75 7.85
N GLN A 266 2.15 -10.71 7.03
CA GLN A 266 1.56 -12.06 7.00
C GLN A 266 1.88 -12.90 8.24
N SER A 267 2.89 -12.51 9.03
CA SER A 267 3.31 -13.25 10.23
C SER A 267 2.85 -12.65 11.55
N GLY A 268 2.57 -11.33 11.61
CA GLY A 268 2.18 -10.62 12.83
C GLY A 268 1.18 -9.47 12.62
N GLY A 269 0.53 -9.37 11.46
CA GLY A 269 -0.44 -8.32 11.15
C GLY A 269 0.19 -6.98 10.74
N HIS A 270 -0.67 -6.00 10.42
CA HIS A 270 -0.31 -4.71 9.80
C HIS A 270 0.89 -3.99 10.41
N VAL A 271 1.02 -4.01 11.74
CA VAL A 271 2.10 -3.34 12.48
C VAL A 271 3.00 -4.31 13.27
N GLY A 272 2.72 -5.61 13.26
CA GLY A 272 3.50 -6.62 13.95
C GLY A 272 4.57 -7.25 13.05
N PHE A 273 5.18 -8.32 13.55
CA PHE A 273 6.38 -8.94 12.96
C PHE A 273 6.30 -10.46 12.89
N ALA A 274 7.14 -11.05 12.05
CA ALA A 274 7.51 -12.45 12.14
C ALA A 274 8.43 -12.71 13.35
N SER A 275 8.28 -13.87 14.00
CA SER A 275 9.30 -14.42 14.90
C SER A 275 10.55 -14.84 14.09
N PRO A 276 11.76 -14.87 14.70
CA PRO A 276 12.98 -15.33 14.02
C PRO A 276 12.84 -16.70 13.37
N ASP A 277 12.07 -17.62 13.97
CA ASP A 277 11.89 -18.99 13.48
C ASP A 277 11.08 -19.09 12.20
N ARG A 278 10.29 -18.07 11.84
CA ARG A 278 9.59 -18.01 10.55
C ARG A 278 10.57 -17.93 9.39
N TYR A 279 11.72 -17.28 9.56
CA TYR A 279 12.80 -17.21 8.56
C TYR A 279 13.56 -18.54 8.47
N ARG A 280 13.81 -19.19 9.62
CA ARG A 280 14.50 -20.49 9.69
C ARG A 280 13.64 -21.70 9.28
N ARG A 281 12.30 -21.54 9.23
CA ARG A 281 11.32 -22.62 8.96
C ARG A 281 11.68 -23.46 7.74
N THR A 282 11.65 -24.78 7.92
CA THR A 282 11.94 -25.79 6.87
C THR A 282 13.38 -25.66 6.31
N LYS A 283 14.36 -25.36 7.17
CA LYS A 283 15.76 -25.05 6.82
C LYS A 283 15.84 -23.88 5.82
N GLY A 284 15.16 -22.77 6.13
CA GLY A 284 15.11 -21.56 5.29
C GLY A 284 14.24 -21.65 4.03
N ARG A 285 13.92 -22.86 3.52
CA ARG A 285 13.22 -23.05 2.24
C ARG A 285 11.89 -22.28 2.12
N TYR A 286 11.15 -22.13 3.22
CA TYR A 286 9.90 -21.35 3.21
C TYR A 286 10.15 -19.87 2.93
N TRP A 287 11.20 -19.29 3.51
CA TRP A 287 11.60 -17.90 3.28
C TRP A 287 12.20 -17.72 1.89
N THR A 288 13.06 -18.62 1.42
CA THR A 288 13.60 -18.60 0.04
C THR A 288 12.49 -18.58 -1.01
N GLN A 289 11.49 -19.47 -0.88
CA GLN A 289 10.35 -19.50 -1.80
C GLN A 289 9.47 -18.26 -1.68
N PHE A 290 9.29 -17.72 -0.46
CA PHE A 290 8.56 -16.48 -0.23
C PHE A 290 9.23 -15.31 -0.95
N VAL A 291 10.56 -15.13 -0.80
CA VAL A 291 11.31 -14.06 -1.46
C VAL A 291 11.22 -14.19 -2.98
N LYS A 292 11.46 -15.38 -3.55
CA LYS A 292 11.34 -15.60 -5.01
C LYS A 292 9.94 -15.23 -5.54
N ASN A 293 8.89 -15.74 -4.90
CA ASN A 293 7.50 -15.49 -5.33
C ASN A 293 7.10 -14.02 -5.17
N LYS A 294 7.61 -13.34 -4.14
CA LYS A 294 7.27 -11.95 -3.85
C LYS A 294 8.10 -10.93 -4.64
N LEU A 295 9.34 -11.26 -5.00
CA LEU A 295 10.14 -10.44 -5.92
C LEU A 295 9.52 -10.42 -7.33
N TRP A 296 9.13 -11.59 -7.85
CA TRP A 296 8.38 -11.67 -9.11
C TRP A 296 7.07 -10.88 -9.04
N ALA A 297 6.26 -11.06 -7.99
CA ALA A 297 5.02 -10.28 -7.85
C ALA A 297 5.25 -8.76 -7.72
N TRP A 298 6.37 -8.32 -7.14
CA TRP A 298 6.78 -6.91 -7.07
C TRP A 298 7.15 -6.37 -8.46
N GLU A 299 7.99 -7.10 -9.21
CA GLU A 299 8.35 -6.81 -10.59
C GLU A 299 7.10 -6.68 -11.47
N GLN A 300 6.23 -7.70 -11.45
CA GLN A 300 4.99 -7.71 -12.22
C GLN A 300 4.07 -6.54 -11.85
N THR A 301 3.80 -6.31 -10.56
CA THR A 301 2.90 -5.20 -10.15
C THR A 301 3.41 -3.85 -10.66
N ASN A 302 4.72 -3.58 -10.55
CA ASN A 302 5.29 -2.29 -10.96
C ASN A 302 5.34 -2.14 -12.49
N LEU A 303 5.89 -3.13 -13.21
CA LEU A 303 6.03 -3.04 -14.67
C LEU A 303 4.67 -3.07 -15.39
N SER A 304 3.75 -3.92 -14.93
CA SER A 304 2.43 -4.09 -15.54
C SER A 304 1.63 -2.77 -15.47
N TRP A 305 1.65 -2.07 -14.34
CA TRP A 305 0.98 -0.75 -14.24
C TRP A 305 1.77 0.42 -14.83
N ALA A 306 3.10 0.33 -14.96
CA ALA A 306 3.90 1.41 -15.54
C ALA A 306 4.03 1.38 -17.07
N LYS A 307 3.86 0.20 -17.70
CA LYS A 307 4.06 0.00 -19.15
C LYS A 307 2.79 -0.39 -19.91
N ASN A 308 1.83 -1.05 -19.27
CA ASN A 308 0.69 -1.65 -19.95
C ASN A 308 -0.66 -1.02 -19.57
N PHE A 309 -0.72 -0.21 -18.51
CA PHE A 309 -1.88 0.65 -18.23
C PHE A 309 -1.87 1.84 -19.20
N THR A 310 -3.01 2.13 -19.82
CA THR A 310 -3.14 3.15 -20.88
C THR A 310 -3.64 4.51 -20.38
N GLY A 311 -4.14 4.60 -19.15
CA GLY A 311 -4.52 5.86 -18.50
C GLY A 311 -3.34 6.58 -17.84
N ASP A 312 -3.58 7.75 -17.25
CA ASP A 312 -2.49 8.54 -16.65
C ASP A 312 -1.84 7.82 -15.46
N VAL A 313 -0.50 7.75 -15.42
CA VAL A 313 0.25 7.17 -14.29
C VAL A 313 1.04 8.24 -13.53
N LYS A 314 0.78 8.35 -12.23
CA LYS A 314 1.61 9.09 -11.28
C LYS A 314 2.53 8.15 -10.51
N LEU A 315 3.80 8.13 -10.90
CA LEU A 315 4.85 7.48 -10.11
C LEU A 315 5.05 8.22 -8.78
N VAL A 316 5.15 7.45 -7.70
CA VAL A 316 5.50 7.91 -6.34
C VAL A 316 6.45 6.89 -5.74
N PHE A 317 7.70 7.26 -5.48
CA PHE A 317 8.60 6.37 -4.74
C PHE A 317 8.41 6.59 -3.23
N TYR A 318 8.43 5.50 -2.46
CA TYR A 318 8.20 5.52 -1.02
C TYR A 318 9.26 6.33 -0.28
N ASP A 319 10.52 6.24 -0.69
CA ASP A 319 11.62 6.92 -0.01
C ASP A 319 11.55 8.45 -0.27
N ASP A 320 11.20 8.88 -1.49
CA ASP A 320 10.91 10.29 -1.83
C ASP A 320 9.70 10.83 -1.03
N LEU A 321 8.67 10.00 -0.83
CA LEU A 321 7.53 10.31 0.03
C LEU A 321 7.92 10.44 1.51
N VAL A 322 8.94 9.72 1.98
CA VAL A 322 9.47 9.84 3.34
C VAL A 322 10.32 11.11 3.49
N GLU A 323 11.12 11.44 2.48
CA GLU A 323 11.98 12.62 2.45
C GLU A 323 11.16 13.93 2.37
N ASN A 324 10.27 14.04 1.37
CA ASN A 324 9.46 15.23 1.13
C ASN A 324 7.96 14.90 1.06
N VAL A 325 7.37 14.61 2.21
CA VAL A 325 5.92 14.34 2.37
C VAL A 325 5.08 15.46 1.75
N GLU A 326 5.42 16.73 1.98
CA GLU A 326 4.61 17.87 1.51
C GLU A 326 4.64 18.01 -0.01
N GLY A 327 5.84 18.08 -0.61
CA GLY A 327 6.01 18.20 -2.05
C GLY A 327 5.39 17.02 -2.80
N THR A 328 5.53 15.81 -2.24
CA THR A 328 4.92 14.60 -2.80
C THR A 328 3.39 14.66 -2.72
N LEU A 329 2.80 15.06 -1.59
CA LEU A 329 1.34 15.22 -1.47
C LEU A 329 0.80 16.31 -2.38
N ARG A 330 1.42 17.50 -2.46
CA ARG A 330 1.04 18.55 -3.41
C ARG A 330 1.11 18.06 -4.87
N SER A 331 2.15 17.29 -5.21
CA SER A 331 2.31 16.68 -6.55
C SER A 331 1.23 15.64 -6.86
N ILE A 332 0.81 14.85 -5.87
CA ILE A 332 -0.30 13.88 -6.01
C ILE A 332 -1.65 14.58 -6.12
N LEU A 333 -1.94 15.58 -5.28
CA LEU A 333 -3.22 16.31 -5.32
C LEU A 333 -3.39 17.08 -6.63
N LYS A 334 -2.31 17.66 -7.16
CA LYS A 334 -2.28 18.25 -8.52
C LYS A 334 -2.64 17.22 -9.59
N PHE A 335 -2.06 16.02 -9.55
CA PHE A 335 -2.38 14.93 -10.48
C PHE A 335 -3.84 14.45 -10.37
N LEU A 336 -4.37 14.41 -9.15
CA LEU A 336 -5.76 14.04 -8.85
C LEU A 336 -6.76 15.16 -9.20
N ASN A 337 -6.32 16.28 -9.77
CA ASN A 337 -7.13 17.50 -9.97
C ASN A 337 -7.94 17.85 -8.70
N PHE A 338 -7.28 17.82 -7.54
CA PHE A 338 -7.90 18.10 -6.25
C PHE A 338 -7.28 19.36 -5.62
N PRO A 339 -8.09 20.33 -5.14
CA PRO A 339 -7.57 21.57 -4.55
C PRO A 339 -6.80 21.28 -3.26
N VAL A 340 -5.64 21.90 -3.11
CA VAL A 340 -4.88 21.85 -1.86
C VAL A 340 -5.46 22.87 -0.89
N ASN A 341 -5.76 22.45 0.34
CA ASN A 341 -6.01 23.35 1.47
C ASN A 341 -4.75 23.34 2.35
N ASP A 342 -4.09 24.48 2.46
CA ASP A 342 -2.79 24.59 3.14
C ASP A 342 -2.88 24.41 4.66
N GLU A 343 -3.97 24.84 5.31
CA GLU A 343 -4.20 24.60 6.76
C GLU A 343 -4.36 23.11 7.06
N LEU A 344 -5.15 22.43 6.22
CA LEU A 344 -5.43 21.00 6.33
C LEU A 344 -4.19 20.16 6.01
N LEU A 345 -3.40 20.58 5.01
CA LEU A 345 -2.09 19.99 4.69
C LEU A 345 -1.07 20.22 5.82
N ALA A 346 -1.01 21.41 6.42
CA ALA A 346 -0.15 21.67 7.57
C ALA A 346 -0.51 20.78 8.77
N CYS A 347 -1.81 20.59 9.05
CA CYS A 347 -2.26 19.61 10.05
C CYS A 347 -1.86 18.17 9.67
N ALA A 348 -2.01 17.78 8.40
CA ALA A 348 -1.61 16.46 7.93
C ALA A 348 -0.10 16.20 8.12
N LEU A 349 0.74 17.23 7.90
CA LEU A 349 2.19 17.18 8.13
C LEU A 349 2.54 17.08 9.61
N MET A 350 1.86 17.83 10.50
CA MET A 350 2.03 17.69 11.95
C MET A 350 1.65 16.29 12.45
N ARG A 351 0.68 15.63 11.81
CA ARG A 351 0.15 14.32 12.21
C ARG A 351 0.69 13.14 11.39
N LYS A 352 1.67 13.37 10.50
CA LYS A 352 2.06 12.47 9.40
C LYS A 352 2.37 11.02 9.76
N GLU A 353 2.80 10.73 10.99
CA GLU A 353 3.18 9.38 11.44
C GLU A 353 2.01 8.37 11.52
N GLY A 354 0.83 8.82 11.96
CA GLY A 354 -0.35 7.97 12.18
C GLY A 354 -0.10 6.80 13.14
N ILE A 355 -0.93 5.75 13.04
CA ILE A 355 -0.83 4.52 13.88
C ILE A 355 -0.33 3.28 13.13
N TYR A 356 -0.14 3.38 11.81
CA TYR A 356 0.18 2.26 10.91
C TYR A 356 1.66 2.12 10.59
N ARG A 357 2.50 3.11 10.92
CA ARG A 357 3.95 2.96 10.82
C ARG A 357 4.40 1.89 11.81
N ARG A 358 4.88 0.76 11.29
CA ARG A 358 5.58 -0.27 12.08
C ARG A 358 6.85 0.37 12.66
N LYS A 359 7.03 0.32 13.99
CA LYS A 359 8.30 0.74 14.64
C LYS A 359 9.47 -0.03 13.99
N LYS A 360 10.67 0.54 13.89
CA LYS A 360 11.84 -0.25 13.47
C LYS A 360 12.13 -1.34 14.53
N ARG A 361 12.38 -2.57 14.09
CA ARG A 361 12.95 -3.65 14.92
C ARG A 361 14.19 -4.15 14.20
N ILE A 362 15.34 -4.04 14.86
CA ILE A 362 16.61 -4.59 14.36
C ILE A 362 16.52 -6.11 14.43
N LEU A 363 16.85 -6.79 13.33
CA LEU A 363 17.14 -8.23 13.35
C LEU A 363 18.63 -8.39 13.68
N GLN A 364 18.98 -9.37 14.52
CA GLN A 364 20.38 -9.70 14.84
C GLN A 364 21.10 -10.47 13.72
N PHE A 365 20.41 -10.68 12.59
CA PHE A 365 20.89 -11.38 11.41
C PHE A 365 20.25 -10.74 10.18
N ASP A 366 20.95 -10.74 9.04
CA ASP A 366 20.33 -10.47 7.75
C ASP A 366 19.42 -11.66 7.39
N PRO A 367 18.11 -11.46 7.16
CA PRO A 367 17.25 -12.55 6.73
C PRO A 367 17.56 -13.02 5.29
N TYR A 368 18.14 -12.18 4.44
CA TYR A 368 18.45 -12.51 3.05
C TYR A 368 19.78 -13.26 2.92
N SER A 369 19.89 -14.15 1.93
CA SER A 369 21.18 -14.73 1.54
C SER A 369 21.80 -13.93 0.38
N PRO A 370 23.11 -14.04 0.11
CA PRO A 370 23.75 -13.32 -1.00
C PRO A 370 23.08 -13.58 -2.37
N ALA A 371 22.56 -14.79 -2.60
CA ALA A 371 21.82 -15.12 -3.81
C ALA A 371 20.41 -14.50 -3.86
N MET A 372 19.80 -14.16 -2.72
CA MET A 372 18.56 -13.37 -2.69
C MET A 372 18.87 -11.90 -2.99
N HIS A 373 19.94 -11.34 -2.39
CA HIS A 373 20.38 -9.97 -2.66
C HIS A 373 20.69 -9.77 -4.15
N ALA A 374 21.51 -10.62 -4.76
CA ALA A 374 21.83 -10.52 -6.19
C ALA A 374 20.58 -10.49 -7.09
N ALA A 375 19.59 -11.37 -6.85
CA ALA A 375 18.33 -11.37 -7.60
C ALA A 375 17.45 -10.14 -7.30
N ILE A 376 17.44 -9.66 -6.05
CA ILE A 376 16.76 -8.43 -5.64
C ILE A 376 17.40 -7.22 -6.32
N ASP A 377 18.72 -7.15 -6.41
CA ASP A 377 19.48 -6.06 -7.02
C ASP A 377 19.29 -6.01 -8.54
N GLU A 378 19.32 -7.17 -9.21
CA GLU A 378 18.97 -7.36 -10.62
C GLU A 378 17.56 -6.78 -10.91
N LYS A 379 16.54 -7.31 -10.22
CA LYS A 379 15.15 -6.87 -10.44
C LYS A 379 14.85 -5.46 -9.95
N ARG A 380 15.53 -4.97 -8.90
CA ARG A 380 15.48 -3.55 -8.52
C ARG A 380 15.99 -2.69 -9.67
N SER A 381 17.12 -3.04 -10.27
CA SER A 381 17.76 -2.26 -11.34
C SER A 381 16.94 -2.24 -12.63
N GLU A 382 16.45 -3.39 -13.09
CA GLU A 382 15.57 -3.48 -14.27
C GLU A 382 14.31 -2.62 -14.12
N VAL A 383 13.62 -2.74 -12.97
CA VAL A 383 12.37 -2.02 -12.72
C VAL A 383 12.64 -0.53 -12.50
N TYR A 384 13.70 -0.15 -11.80
CA TYR A 384 14.03 1.26 -11.57
C TYR A 384 14.46 1.96 -12.88
N ALA A 385 15.25 1.32 -13.73
CA ALA A 385 15.57 1.83 -15.07
C ALA A 385 14.30 1.99 -15.93
N ALA A 386 13.41 0.99 -15.92
CA ALA A 386 12.11 1.05 -16.59
C ALA A 386 11.14 2.12 -16.05
N LEU A 387 11.39 2.65 -14.85
CA LEU A 387 10.64 3.74 -14.22
C LEU A 387 11.40 5.09 -14.24
N GLY A 388 12.54 5.17 -14.93
CA GLY A 388 13.37 6.38 -15.00
C GLY A 388 14.13 6.74 -13.72
N ARG A 389 14.23 5.84 -12.73
CA ARG A 389 14.95 6.06 -11.47
C ARG A 389 16.38 5.55 -11.54
N PHE A 390 17.29 6.38 -12.04
CA PHE A 390 18.71 6.03 -12.19
C PHE A 390 19.57 6.20 -10.92
N ARG A 391 18.95 6.38 -9.74
CA ARG A 391 19.65 6.46 -8.44
C ARG A 391 18.97 5.59 -7.37
N SER A 392 19.74 4.66 -6.83
CA SER A 392 19.44 3.89 -5.62
C SER A 392 19.75 4.73 -4.37
N HIS A 393 18.97 4.53 -3.29
CA HIS A 393 19.13 5.16 -1.97
C HIS A 393 18.94 4.13 -0.83
#